data_AF-A0A534KT16-F1
#
_entry.id   AF-A0A534KT16-F1
#
_cell.length_a   1.000
_cell.length_b   1.000
_cell.length_c   1.000
_cell.angle_alpha   90.00
_cell.angle_beta   90.00
_cell.angle_gamma   90.00
#
_symmetry.space_group_name_H-M   'P 1'
#
loop_
_entity.id
_entity.type
_entity.pdbx_description
1 polymer ?
#
loop_
_entity_poly.entity_id
_entity_poly.type
_entity_poly.pdbx_seq_one_letter_code
_entity_poly.pdbx_strand_id
1 'polypeptide(L)'
;LPVKARGPTRIGARMARPEKSAPRKMQPAPHSLFPIGHEGGAQRLLLEAASKETIEVEVGLRICASCGKRWFLPKCSCGGHTVSRNGPTRQRIPLADVLRTALERMGETKPAEIKAVQGMISRTKTPEPIEKGVLRAKHDVYVFKDGTTRFDMTNLPLTHFTPHEVGISVETARRLGYTRDRSGRPLERDDQTVELRAQDIVVARSCGEYLVRVAGFVDDLLERLYGLGRFYGAKSPEDLLGHLVVTLAPHTSGGVLARIVGFTNANACFAHPYLIAARRRNCDGDEDSVILLLDCLVNFSRAFLPDKRGGLMDAPLVLTSRIDPNEIDKEAHNLDVMSAYPTSLYEAAERFAHPKEIEPQIDTVSKRIGSVLQYEGFAFTHETTDVAQGPLASAYGEGSMAEKIDKQLELALRIRAVDPNDVVARIVVHHFLPDLIGNLKAFSSQQVRCTKCGEKYRRIPLRGKCLACGGNLTLTVHESSVKKYLEISKRISQQFEVSNYLRQRIDLIEDAITSLFTNDKTQDLKLDDFF
;
A
#
# COMPACT_ATOMS: atom_id res chain seq x y z
N LEU A 1 41.50 -15.51 -33.66
CA LEU A 1 41.19 -14.35 -32.79
C LEU A 1 41.14 -14.84 -31.35
N PRO A 2 41.80 -14.16 -30.39
CA PRO A 2 41.66 -14.51 -28.97
C PRO A 2 40.19 -14.33 -28.57
N VAL A 3 39.60 -15.39 -28.03
CA VAL A 3 38.19 -15.41 -27.61
C VAL A 3 38.13 -15.08 -26.12
N LYS A 4 37.35 -14.07 -25.74
CA LYS A 4 37.08 -13.72 -24.33
C LYS A 4 35.85 -14.47 -23.81
N ALA A 5 35.79 -14.69 -22.50
CA ALA A 5 34.65 -15.35 -21.87
C ALA A 5 33.37 -14.50 -22.00
N ARG A 6 32.29 -15.10 -22.51
CA ARG A 6 31.01 -14.41 -22.73
C ARG A 6 30.25 -14.06 -21.44
N GLY A 7 30.45 -14.83 -20.37
CA GLY A 7 29.74 -14.66 -19.10
C GLY A 7 30.58 -15.12 -17.91
N PRO A 8 31.64 -14.36 -17.54
CA PRO A 8 32.54 -14.73 -16.45
C PRO A 8 31.88 -14.54 -15.07
N THR A 9 30.92 -13.62 -14.97
CA THR A 9 30.23 -13.26 -13.72
C THR A 9 28.80 -13.77 -13.74
N ARG A 10 28.34 -14.27 -12.58
CA ARG A 10 26.94 -14.68 -12.36
C ARG A 10 26.43 -14.00 -11.11
N ILE A 11 25.18 -13.52 -11.15
CA ILE A 11 24.50 -12.90 -10.03
C ILE A 11 23.35 -13.81 -9.63
N GLY A 12 23.22 -14.10 -8.34
CA GLY A 12 22.07 -14.81 -7.79
C GLY A 12 20.92 -13.85 -7.52
N ALA A 13 19.69 -14.33 -7.67
CA ALA A 13 18.49 -13.56 -7.35
C ALA A 13 17.45 -14.46 -6.65
N ARG A 14 16.62 -13.84 -5.81
CA ARG A 14 15.47 -14.50 -5.19
C ARG A 14 14.27 -13.55 -5.25
N MET A 15 13.16 -14.03 -5.79
CA MET A 15 11.89 -13.31 -5.75
C MET A 15 11.48 -13.10 -4.28
N ALA A 16 11.14 -11.86 -3.91
CA ALA A 16 10.80 -11.50 -2.54
C ALA A 16 9.38 -10.94 -2.44
N ARG A 17 9.18 -9.70 -2.89
CA ARG A 17 7.89 -9.02 -2.86
C ARG A 17 7.35 -8.91 -4.29
N PRO A 18 6.11 -9.35 -4.57
CA PRO A 18 5.47 -9.09 -5.84
C PRO A 18 5.10 -7.60 -5.98
N GLU A 19 4.80 -7.21 -7.20
CA GLU A 19 4.23 -5.91 -7.53
C GLU A 19 2.89 -5.67 -6.83
N LYS A 20 2.55 -4.39 -6.65
CA LYS A 20 1.27 -3.97 -6.08
C LYS A 20 0.74 -2.75 -6.81
N SER A 21 -0.56 -2.76 -7.08
CA SER A 21 -1.32 -1.61 -7.55
C SER A 21 -2.72 -1.69 -6.93
N ALA A 22 -2.96 -0.99 -5.82
CA ALA A 22 -4.23 -1.09 -5.11
C ALA A 22 -4.57 0.16 -4.28
N PRO A 23 -5.86 0.50 -4.12
CA PRO A 23 -6.31 1.52 -3.19
C PRO A 23 -5.85 1.21 -1.76
N ARG A 24 -5.35 2.22 -1.04
CA ARG A 24 -4.94 2.06 0.36
C ARG A 24 -6.18 1.99 1.25
N LYS A 25 -6.55 0.77 1.64
CA LYS A 25 -7.68 0.49 2.52
C LYS A 25 -7.23 0.23 3.95
N MET A 26 -7.83 0.91 4.92
CA MET A 26 -7.74 0.51 6.33
C MET A 26 -8.50 -0.80 6.54
N GLN A 27 -8.29 -1.44 7.69
CA GLN A 27 -9.02 -2.66 8.06
C GLN A 27 -9.87 -2.44 9.32
N PRO A 28 -11.21 -2.51 9.21
CA PRO A 28 -12.04 -2.45 8.00
C PRO A 28 -11.88 -1.12 7.25
N ALA A 29 -12.29 -1.07 5.97
CA ALA A 29 -12.11 0.09 5.09
C ALA A 29 -13.24 1.12 5.28
N PRO A 30 -13.00 2.27 5.93
CA PRO A 30 -14.03 3.27 6.15
C PRO A 30 -14.18 4.20 4.95
N HIS A 31 -15.37 4.77 4.81
CA HIS A 31 -15.64 5.93 3.96
C HIS A 31 -15.67 7.22 4.80
N SER A 32 -15.99 7.12 6.09
CA SER A 32 -16.14 8.27 6.99
C SER A 32 -15.29 8.13 8.25
N LEU A 33 -14.54 9.18 8.61
CA LEU A 33 -13.88 9.30 9.92
C LEU A 33 -14.86 9.81 10.98
N PHE A 34 -15.99 9.12 11.13
CA PHE A 34 -17.02 9.40 12.14
C PHE A 34 -17.13 8.20 13.12
N PRO A 35 -17.06 8.42 14.44
CA PRO A 35 -17.14 7.34 15.42
C PRO A 35 -18.59 6.86 15.61
N ILE A 36 -18.82 5.55 15.47
CA ILE A 36 -20.14 4.93 15.68
C ILE A 36 -20.16 3.88 16.80
N GLY A 37 -19.05 3.70 17.52
CA GLY A 37 -18.94 2.71 18.58
C GLY A 37 -19.19 1.29 18.08
N HIS A 38 -19.94 0.51 18.85
CA HIS A 38 -20.33 -0.87 18.51
C HIS A 38 -21.71 -0.95 17.82
N GLU A 39 -22.39 0.18 17.62
CA GLU A 39 -23.77 0.22 17.14
C GLU A 39 -23.90 -0.06 15.63
N GLY A 40 -22.80 -0.01 14.89
CA GLY A 40 -22.78 -0.34 13.44
C GLY A 40 -22.41 -1.79 13.12
N GLY A 41 -22.53 -2.70 14.08
CA GLY A 41 -22.21 -4.12 13.89
C GLY A 41 -20.72 -4.39 13.56
N ALA A 42 -20.44 -5.60 13.07
CA ALA A 42 -19.07 -6.03 12.75
C ALA A 42 -18.46 -5.26 11.56
N GLN A 43 -19.31 -4.82 10.62
CA GLN A 43 -18.91 -4.10 9.41
C GLN A 43 -18.81 -2.58 9.62
N ARG A 44 -19.23 -2.07 10.79
CA ARG A 44 -19.20 -0.65 11.15
C ARG A 44 -20.03 0.21 10.20
N LEU A 45 -21.26 -0.22 9.94
CA LEU A 45 -22.21 0.47 9.06
C LEU A 45 -22.91 1.62 9.78
N LEU A 46 -22.91 2.79 9.14
CA LEU A 46 -23.50 4.01 9.68
C LEU A 46 -25.04 3.93 9.70
N LEU A 47 -25.65 3.27 8.70
CA LEU A 47 -27.10 3.03 8.64
C LEU A 47 -27.59 2.14 9.78
N GLU A 48 -26.85 1.07 10.10
CA GLU A 48 -27.17 0.19 11.23
C GLU A 48 -27.09 0.97 12.55
N ALA A 49 -26.03 1.78 12.74
CA ALA A 49 -25.90 2.63 13.92
C ALA A 49 -27.00 3.70 14.01
N ALA A 50 -27.42 4.27 12.88
CA ALA A 50 -28.48 5.27 12.82
C ALA A 50 -29.86 4.71 13.20
N SER A 51 -30.09 3.40 13.06
CA SER A 51 -31.33 2.75 13.51
C SER A 51 -31.56 2.84 15.02
N LYS A 52 -30.51 3.13 15.80
CA LYS A 52 -30.59 3.37 17.25
C LYS A 52 -31.07 4.78 17.62
N GLU A 53 -31.30 5.64 16.62
CA GLU A 53 -31.60 7.07 16.70
C GLU A 53 -30.48 7.90 17.34
N THR A 54 -30.14 7.59 18.59
CA THR A 54 -29.09 8.24 19.38
C THR A 54 -28.01 7.23 19.78
N ILE A 55 -26.75 7.59 19.56
CA ILE A 55 -25.59 6.81 20.00
C ILE A 55 -24.77 7.57 21.03
N GLU A 56 -24.08 6.85 21.91
CA GLU A 56 -23.14 7.42 22.86
C GLU A 56 -21.70 7.11 22.41
N VAL A 57 -20.97 8.13 21.98
CA VAL A 57 -19.60 7.99 21.47
C VAL A 57 -18.70 9.06 22.04
N GLU A 58 -17.40 8.77 22.08
CA GLU A 58 -16.39 9.72 22.54
C GLU A 58 -15.95 10.62 21.38
N VAL A 59 -16.26 11.90 21.50
CA VAL A 59 -15.94 12.94 20.51
C VAL A 59 -15.45 14.20 21.20
N GLY A 60 -14.65 15.00 20.49
CA GLY A 60 -14.18 16.30 20.96
C GLY A 60 -15.35 17.25 21.24
N LEU A 61 -15.40 17.85 22.43
CA LEU A 61 -16.35 18.92 22.72
C LEU A 61 -15.90 20.20 21.99
N ARG A 62 -16.84 20.81 21.26
CA ARG A 62 -16.63 22.08 20.54
C ARG A 62 -17.71 23.08 20.92
N ILE A 63 -17.37 24.36 20.93
CA ILE A 63 -18.32 25.44 21.21
C ILE A 63 -18.35 26.38 20.02
N CYS A 64 -19.56 26.69 19.53
CA CYS A 64 -19.74 27.66 18.46
C CYS A 64 -19.32 29.07 18.93
N ALA A 65 -18.42 29.72 18.17
CA ALA A 65 -17.99 31.08 18.47
C ALA A 65 -19.12 32.11 18.28
N SER A 66 -20.09 31.83 17.41
CA SER A 66 -21.17 32.76 17.07
C SER A 66 -22.38 32.68 18.02
N CYS A 67 -22.78 31.48 18.45
CA CYS A 67 -24.01 31.29 19.25
C CYS A 67 -23.79 30.58 20.59
N GLY A 68 -22.55 30.21 20.94
CA GLY A 68 -22.24 29.53 22.20
C GLY A 68 -22.74 28.08 22.32
N LYS A 69 -23.45 27.55 21.31
CA LYS A 69 -23.96 26.16 21.33
C LYS A 69 -22.82 25.14 21.43
N ARG A 70 -22.97 24.17 22.34
CA ARG A 70 -22.10 22.99 22.43
C ARG A 70 -22.36 22.08 21.23
N TRP A 71 -21.30 21.60 20.60
CA TRP A 71 -21.33 20.87 19.34
C TRP A 71 -20.14 19.91 19.23
N PHE A 72 -20.10 19.09 18.18
CA PHE A 72 -19.02 18.13 17.93
C PHE A 72 -18.37 18.28 16.54
N LEU A 73 -19.06 18.89 15.56
CA LEU A 73 -18.50 19.17 14.23
C LEU A 73 -17.83 20.55 14.15
N PRO A 74 -16.90 20.79 13.20
CA PRO A 74 -16.28 22.10 12.98
C PRO A 74 -17.27 23.22 12.58
N LYS A 75 -18.42 22.87 11.99
CA LYS A 75 -19.47 23.81 11.60
C LYS A 75 -20.71 23.58 12.46
N CYS A 76 -21.22 24.65 13.08
CA CYS A 76 -22.43 24.63 13.90
C CYS A 76 -23.68 24.65 13.02
N SER A 77 -24.83 24.24 13.56
CA SER A 77 -26.13 24.34 12.89
C SER A 77 -26.56 25.78 12.56
N CYS A 78 -26.01 26.79 13.26
CA CYS A 78 -26.21 28.21 12.93
C CYS A 78 -25.28 28.73 11.81
N GLY A 79 -24.41 27.89 11.25
CA GLY A 79 -23.40 28.26 10.26
C GLY A 79 -22.06 28.73 10.83
N GLY A 80 -22.01 29.12 12.11
CA GLY A 80 -20.78 29.57 12.77
C GLY A 80 -19.72 28.47 12.95
N HIS A 81 -18.45 28.86 13.06
CA HIS A 81 -17.33 27.96 13.32
C HIS A 81 -17.26 27.56 14.80
N THR A 82 -16.91 26.32 15.08
CA THR A 82 -16.79 25.81 16.45
C THR A 82 -15.32 25.63 16.83
N VAL A 83 -14.98 25.92 18.09
CA VAL A 83 -13.61 25.78 18.62
C VAL A 83 -13.58 24.65 19.65
N SER A 84 -12.53 23.83 19.62
CA SER A 84 -12.35 22.71 20.56
C SER A 84 -12.19 23.22 22.00
N ARG A 85 -12.88 22.59 22.96
CA ARG A 85 -12.84 22.92 24.39
C ARG A 85 -12.84 21.64 25.24
N ASN A 86 -12.09 21.61 26.35
CA ASN A 86 -12.12 20.58 27.39
C ASN A 86 -11.88 19.12 26.96
N GLY A 87 -11.19 18.88 25.84
CA GLY A 87 -10.81 17.54 25.39
C GLY A 87 -11.99 16.67 24.93
N PRO A 88 -11.72 15.40 24.57
CA PRO A 88 -12.77 14.45 24.21
C PRO A 88 -13.63 14.04 25.41
N THR A 89 -14.94 13.92 25.18
CA THR A 89 -15.91 13.47 26.18
C THR A 89 -16.90 12.52 25.51
N ARG A 90 -17.50 11.62 26.28
CA ARG A 90 -18.66 10.86 25.82
C ARG A 90 -19.86 11.79 25.66
N GLN A 91 -20.43 11.81 24.47
CA GLN A 91 -21.57 12.66 24.11
C GLN A 91 -22.65 11.80 23.45
N ARG A 92 -23.91 12.13 23.74
CA ARG A 92 -25.07 11.55 23.06
C ARG A 92 -25.30 12.29 21.74
N ILE A 93 -25.18 11.58 20.62
CA ILE A 93 -25.33 12.14 19.28
C ILE A 93 -26.61 11.58 18.65
N PRO A 94 -27.57 12.41 18.22
CA PRO A 94 -28.73 11.97 17.45
C PRO A 94 -28.31 11.61 16.02
N LEU A 95 -27.68 10.44 15.86
CA LEU A 95 -27.07 10.02 14.59
C LEU A 95 -28.08 9.93 13.45
N ALA A 96 -29.31 9.50 13.71
CA ALA A 96 -30.35 9.45 12.68
C ALA A 96 -30.64 10.82 12.05
N ASP A 97 -30.76 11.86 12.87
CA ASP A 97 -31.02 13.22 12.40
C ASP A 97 -29.81 13.81 11.66
N VAL A 98 -28.60 13.57 12.18
CA VAL A 98 -27.36 14.02 11.54
C VAL A 98 -27.18 13.37 10.17
N LEU A 99 -27.43 12.05 10.08
CA LEU A 99 -27.35 11.33 8.82
C LEU A 99 -28.42 11.80 7.84
N ARG A 100 -29.68 11.93 8.28
CA ARG A 100 -30.79 12.41 7.42
C ARG A 100 -30.47 13.79 6.84
N THR A 101 -30.02 14.73 7.68
CA THR A 101 -29.62 16.07 7.24
C THR A 101 -28.46 16.02 6.24
N ALA A 102 -27.47 15.15 6.48
CA ALA A 102 -26.35 14.96 5.55
C ALA A 102 -26.81 14.41 4.20
N LEU A 103 -27.71 13.42 4.18
CA LEU A 103 -28.27 12.84 2.97
C LEU A 103 -29.10 13.83 2.17
N GLU A 104 -29.98 14.58 2.83
CA GLU A 104 -30.78 15.65 2.22
C GLU A 104 -29.89 16.72 1.59
N ARG A 105 -28.88 17.17 2.33
CA ARG A 105 -27.94 18.19 1.82
C ARG A 105 -27.12 17.68 0.64
N MET A 106 -26.76 16.41 0.65
CA MET A 106 -26.07 15.78 -0.47
C MET A 106 -27.03 15.40 -1.60
N GLY A 107 -28.35 15.51 -1.45
CA GLY A 107 -29.32 15.08 -2.47
C GLY A 107 -29.33 13.57 -2.72
N GLU A 108 -28.96 12.77 -1.72
CA GLU A 108 -28.86 11.31 -1.83
C GLU A 108 -30.04 10.63 -1.13
N THR A 109 -30.96 10.03 -1.89
CA THR A 109 -32.19 9.40 -1.36
C THR A 109 -32.01 7.92 -1.00
N LYS A 110 -31.07 7.23 -1.64
CA LYS A 110 -30.72 5.83 -1.36
C LYS A 110 -29.22 5.72 -1.07
N PRO A 111 -28.80 5.87 0.20
CA PRO A 111 -27.39 5.81 0.53
C PRO A 111 -26.80 4.42 0.25
N ALA A 112 -25.63 4.39 -0.37
CA ALA A 112 -24.78 3.21 -0.40
C ALA A 112 -24.37 2.79 1.02
N GLU A 113 -23.73 1.63 1.17
CA GLU A 113 -23.24 1.16 2.47
C GLU A 113 -22.09 2.04 3.02
N ILE A 114 -22.43 2.97 3.92
CA ILE A 114 -21.44 3.87 4.52
C ILE A 114 -20.78 3.19 5.72
N LYS A 115 -19.58 2.65 5.51
CA LYS A 115 -18.67 2.22 6.58
C LYS A 115 -18.01 3.41 7.30
N ALA A 116 -18.04 3.41 8.63
CA ALA A 116 -17.43 4.43 9.48
C ALA A 116 -16.37 3.83 10.42
N VAL A 117 -15.81 4.64 11.33
CA VAL A 117 -14.82 4.16 12.31
C VAL A 117 -15.49 3.79 13.63
N GLN A 118 -14.96 2.78 14.32
CA GLN A 118 -15.47 2.39 15.64
C GLN A 118 -15.24 3.49 16.69
N GLY A 119 -14.11 4.19 16.59
CA GLY A 119 -13.75 5.29 17.47
C GLY A 119 -12.62 6.13 16.89
N MET A 120 -12.54 7.38 17.33
CA MET A 120 -11.48 8.30 16.89
C MET A 120 -10.17 7.99 17.62
N ILE A 121 -9.08 7.91 16.86
CA ILE A 121 -7.72 7.68 17.37
C ILE A 121 -6.91 8.96 17.55
N SER A 122 -7.48 10.10 17.14
CA SER A 122 -6.81 11.40 17.18
C SER A 122 -6.92 12.08 18.54
N ARG A 123 -5.99 12.99 18.83
CA ARG A 123 -5.91 13.69 20.12
C ARG A 123 -7.18 14.46 20.47
N THR A 124 -7.73 15.19 19.50
CA THR A 124 -8.94 16.01 19.71
C THR A 124 -10.23 15.23 19.48
N LYS A 125 -10.15 13.98 19.00
CA LYS A 125 -11.28 13.13 18.60
C LYS A 125 -12.36 13.91 17.82
N THR A 126 -11.94 14.82 16.95
CA THR A 126 -12.85 15.63 16.13
C THR A 126 -13.32 14.80 14.94
N PRO A 127 -14.61 14.45 14.84
CA PRO A 127 -15.12 13.65 13.74
C PRO A 127 -15.14 14.43 12.43
N GLU A 128 -15.03 13.71 11.33
CA GLU A 128 -15.25 14.23 9.98
C GLU A 128 -16.76 14.44 9.71
N PRO A 129 -17.17 15.49 8.96
CA PRO A 129 -18.56 15.62 8.52
C PRO A 129 -19.05 14.41 7.74
N ILE A 130 -20.23 13.90 8.06
CA ILE A 130 -20.80 12.68 7.48
C ILE A 130 -21.05 12.85 5.97
N GLU A 131 -21.32 14.08 5.51
CA GLU A 131 -21.47 14.40 4.09
C GLU A 131 -20.28 13.91 3.25
N LYS A 132 -19.06 14.03 3.76
CA LYS A 132 -17.86 13.51 3.06
C LYS A 132 -17.91 11.99 2.95
N GLY A 133 -18.34 11.30 4.00
CA GLY A 133 -18.53 9.86 4.02
C GLY A 133 -19.60 9.36 3.05
N VAL A 134 -20.71 10.10 2.91
CA VAL A 134 -21.78 9.82 1.94
C VAL A 134 -21.22 9.89 0.52
N LEU A 135 -20.53 10.98 0.18
CA LEU A 135 -19.95 11.17 -1.15
C LEU A 135 -18.85 10.14 -1.44
N ARG A 136 -18.00 9.82 -0.47
CA ARG A 136 -16.99 8.75 -0.63
C ARG A 136 -17.63 7.39 -0.91
N ALA A 137 -18.70 7.02 -0.20
CA ALA A 137 -19.41 5.77 -0.44
C ALA A 137 -20.10 5.75 -1.82
N LYS A 138 -20.68 6.88 -2.26
CA LYS A 138 -21.27 7.03 -3.61
C LYS A 138 -20.26 6.73 -4.72
N HIS A 139 -19.01 7.15 -4.55
CA HIS A 139 -17.94 6.96 -5.54
C HIS A 139 -17.08 5.70 -5.29
N ASP A 140 -17.42 4.84 -4.31
CA ASP A 140 -16.59 3.70 -3.86
C ASP A 140 -15.13 4.09 -3.56
N VAL A 141 -14.97 5.20 -2.84
CA VAL A 141 -13.68 5.78 -2.43
C VAL A 141 -13.46 5.60 -0.94
N TYR A 142 -12.26 5.18 -0.55
CA TYR A 142 -11.92 4.90 0.85
C TYR A 142 -11.06 6.02 1.44
N VAL A 143 -11.29 6.32 2.72
CA VAL A 143 -10.53 7.33 3.47
C VAL A 143 -9.43 6.68 4.30
N PHE A 144 -8.26 7.32 4.33
CA PHE A 144 -7.17 6.94 5.22
C PHE A 144 -7.18 7.74 6.53
N LYS A 145 -6.31 7.38 7.48
CA LYS A 145 -6.29 7.94 8.85
C LYS A 145 -6.21 9.46 8.95
N ASP A 146 -5.74 10.14 7.91
CA ASP A 146 -5.54 11.58 7.86
C ASP A 146 -6.59 12.34 7.06
N GLY A 147 -7.62 11.64 6.55
CA GLY A 147 -8.70 12.22 5.73
C GLY A 147 -8.46 12.13 4.23
N THR A 148 -7.24 11.81 3.79
CA THR A 148 -6.89 11.69 2.37
C THR A 148 -7.29 10.36 1.78
N THR A 149 -7.43 10.31 0.46
CA THR A 149 -7.61 9.08 -0.30
C THR A 149 -6.32 8.74 -1.04
N ARG A 150 -5.87 7.49 -0.95
CA ARG A 150 -4.57 7.09 -1.52
C ARG A 150 -4.64 5.84 -2.35
N PHE A 151 -3.73 5.75 -3.30
CA PHE A 151 -3.51 4.58 -4.12
C PHE A 151 -2.03 4.17 -4.01
N ASP A 152 -1.77 2.93 -3.59
CA ASP A 152 -0.41 2.40 -3.41
C ASP A 152 0.05 1.68 -4.68
N MET A 153 1.26 1.98 -5.14
CA MET A 153 1.90 1.30 -6.26
C MET A 153 3.36 0.97 -5.95
N THR A 154 3.86 -0.14 -6.47
CA THR A 154 5.32 -0.39 -6.52
C THR A 154 5.98 0.70 -7.35
N ASN A 155 7.04 1.32 -6.83
CA ASN A 155 7.77 2.36 -7.55
C ASN A 155 8.88 1.75 -8.42
N LEU A 156 9.07 2.31 -9.62
CA LEU A 156 10.13 1.91 -10.54
C LEU A 156 10.78 3.16 -11.15
N PRO A 157 12.11 3.17 -11.36
CA PRO A 157 12.80 4.31 -11.92
C PRO A 157 12.63 4.33 -13.45
N LEU A 158 12.36 5.51 -14.00
CA LEU A 158 12.29 5.73 -15.44
C LEU A 158 12.87 7.10 -15.77
N THR A 159 13.76 7.18 -16.76
CA THR A 159 14.32 8.47 -17.22
C THR A 159 13.83 8.83 -18.61
N HIS A 160 13.34 7.87 -19.38
CA HIS A 160 12.92 8.05 -20.76
C HIS A 160 11.70 7.20 -21.05
N PHE A 161 10.85 7.66 -21.97
CA PHE A 161 9.70 6.91 -22.44
C PHE A 161 9.37 7.30 -23.88
N THR A 162 8.59 6.49 -24.56
CA THR A 162 7.94 6.84 -25.83
C THR A 162 6.46 7.17 -25.57
N PRO A 163 5.86 8.12 -26.30
CA PRO A 163 4.42 8.39 -26.16
C PRO A 163 3.54 7.13 -26.28
N HIS A 164 3.96 6.17 -27.11
CA HIS A 164 3.31 4.86 -27.26
C HIS A 164 3.26 4.07 -25.95
N GLU A 165 4.39 3.89 -25.27
CA GLU A 165 4.53 3.12 -24.01
C GLU A 165 3.61 3.63 -22.89
N VAL A 166 3.35 4.94 -22.88
CA VAL A 166 2.58 5.60 -21.82
C VAL A 166 1.14 5.93 -22.25
N GLY A 167 0.74 5.45 -23.44
CA GLY A 167 -0.61 5.56 -23.95
C GLY A 167 -1.08 6.99 -24.23
N ILE A 168 -0.20 7.88 -24.69
CA ILE A 168 -0.54 9.27 -25.04
C ILE A 168 -0.26 9.57 -26.51
N SER A 169 -1.04 10.48 -27.09
CA SER A 169 -0.75 11.00 -28.44
C SER A 169 0.44 11.96 -28.41
N VAL A 170 1.12 12.10 -29.57
CA VAL A 170 2.19 13.09 -29.77
C VAL A 170 1.70 14.51 -29.46
N GLU A 171 0.47 14.84 -29.85
CA GLU A 171 -0.14 16.13 -29.54
C GLU A 171 -0.29 16.34 -28.02
N THR A 172 -0.72 15.29 -27.30
CA THR A 172 -0.83 15.33 -25.84
C THR A 172 0.53 15.48 -25.17
N ALA A 173 1.54 14.75 -25.64
CA ALA A 173 2.92 14.89 -25.17
C ALA A 173 3.43 16.34 -25.36
N ARG A 174 3.23 16.92 -26.56
CA ARG A 174 3.55 18.33 -26.85
C ARG A 174 2.80 19.29 -25.92
N ARG A 175 1.51 19.08 -25.68
CA ARG A 175 0.69 19.86 -24.73
C ARG A 175 1.23 19.81 -23.30
N LEU A 176 1.76 18.66 -22.88
CA LEU A 176 2.41 18.47 -21.57
C LEU A 176 3.81 19.11 -21.48
N GLY A 177 4.36 19.58 -22.61
CA GLY A 177 5.64 20.26 -22.72
C GLY A 177 6.76 19.43 -23.37
N TYR A 178 6.47 18.22 -23.83
CA TYR A 178 7.44 17.36 -24.52
C TYR A 178 7.48 17.71 -26.01
N THR A 179 8.35 18.63 -26.40
CA THR A 179 8.43 19.14 -27.78
C THR A 179 9.52 18.49 -28.62
N ARG A 180 10.53 17.89 -27.98
CA ARG A 180 11.70 17.30 -28.64
C ARG A 180 11.99 15.91 -28.09
N ASP A 181 12.54 15.05 -28.93
CA ASP A 181 13.04 13.73 -28.57
C ASP A 181 14.42 13.81 -27.87
N ARG A 182 14.92 12.67 -27.40
CA ARG A 182 16.23 12.56 -26.70
C ARG A 182 17.42 13.07 -27.53
N SER A 183 17.28 13.11 -28.86
CA SER A 183 18.31 13.60 -29.79
C SER A 183 18.15 15.08 -30.15
N GLY A 184 17.17 15.76 -29.55
CA GLY A 184 16.86 17.16 -29.80
C GLY A 184 16.02 17.41 -31.05
N ARG A 185 15.57 16.37 -31.76
CA ARG A 185 14.69 16.52 -32.94
C ARG A 185 13.24 16.80 -32.49
N PRO A 186 12.42 17.50 -33.30
CA PRO A 186 11.00 17.67 -32.99
C PRO A 186 10.29 16.32 -32.75
N LEU A 187 9.40 16.27 -31.75
CA LEU A 187 8.60 15.09 -31.45
C LEU A 187 7.43 15.01 -32.42
N GLU A 188 7.49 14.15 -33.43
CA GLU A 188 6.50 14.00 -34.52
C GLU A 188 5.82 12.63 -34.53
N ARG A 189 6.48 11.61 -33.98
CA ARG A 189 6.02 10.23 -33.95
C ARG A 189 5.91 9.72 -32.51
N ASP A 190 5.07 8.73 -32.30
CA ASP A 190 4.82 8.11 -30.99
C ASP A 190 5.88 7.08 -30.58
N ASP A 191 6.75 6.67 -31.51
CA ASP A 191 7.91 5.80 -31.29
C ASP A 191 9.19 6.56 -30.89
N GLN A 192 9.16 7.89 -30.88
CA GLN A 192 10.30 8.70 -30.48
C GLN A 192 10.45 8.73 -28.97
N THR A 193 11.63 8.37 -28.49
CA THR A 193 11.98 8.43 -27.07
C THR A 193 12.16 9.88 -26.61
N VAL A 194 11.47 10.27 -25.55
CA VAL A 194 11.59 11.55 -24.86
C VAL A 194 12.17 11.36 -23.46
N GLU A 195 12.87 12.37 -22.96
CA GLU A 195 13.41 12.38 -21.59
C GLU A 195 12.31 12.79 -20.60
N LEU A 196 12.03 11.95 -19.60
CA LEU A 196 11.03 12.17 -18.56
C LEU A 196 11.49 13.30 -17.62
N ARG A 197 10.63 14.31 -17.44
CA ARG A 197 10.94 15.42 -16.53
C ARG A 197 10.94 14.96 -15.07
N ALA A 198 11.77 15.60 -14.24
CA ALA A 198 12.06 15.18 -12.87
C ALA A 198 10.85 15.00 -11.93
N GLN A 199 9.73 15.68 -12.17
CA GLN A 199 8.50 15.57 -11.34
C GLN A 199 7.30 15.02 -12.11
N ASP A 200 7.52 14.47 -13.31
CA ASP A 200 6.48 13.79 -14.07
C ASP A 200 6.47 12.29 -13.73
N ILE A 201 5.28 11.70 -13.71
CA ILE A 201 5.08 10.28 -13.41
C ILE A 201 4.18 9.60 -14.44
N VAL A 202 4.44 8.32 -14.64
CA VAL A 202 3.58 7.41 -15.42
C VAL A 202 3.04 6.38 -14.44
N VAL A 203 1.72 6.31 -14.32
CA VAL A 203 1.06 5.49 -13.29
C VAL A 203 0.32 4.31 -13.90
N ALA A 204 0.09 3.26 -13.11
CA ALA A 204 -0.74 2.14 -13.56
C ALA A 204 -2.15 2.60 -13.99
N ARG A 205 -2.72 1.99 -15.03
CA ARG A 205 -4.08 2.29 -15.50
C ARG A 205 -5.14 2.10 -14.40
N SER A 206 -4.95 1.11 -13.53
CA SER A 206 -5.78 0.88 -12.33
C SER A 206 -5.72 2.01 -11.30
N CYS A 207 -4.58 2.73 -11.21
CA CYS A 207 -4.49 3.96 -10.43
C CYS A 207 -5.34 5.06 -11.07
N GLY A 208 -5.21 5.28 -12.38
CA GLY A 208 -6.00 6.24 -13.13
C GLY A 208 -7.50 6.05 -12.95
N GLU A 209 -8.00 4.82 -13.09
CA GLU A 209 -9.41 4.47 -12.87
C GLU A 209 -9.89 4.78 -11.45
N TYR A 210 -9.06 4.52 -10.44
CA TYR A 210 -9.40 4.89 -9.06
C TYR A 210 -9.39 6.40 -8.87
N LEU A 211 -8.39 7.12 -9.40
CA LEU A 211 -8.28 8.57 -9.29
C LEU A 211 -9.42 9.31 -10.01
N VAL A 212 -9.99 8.75 -11.08
CA VAL A 212 -11.23 9.30 -11.70
C VAL A 212 -12.38 9.29 -10.70
N ARG A 213 -12.53 8.22 -9.91
CA ARG A 213 -13.54 8.16 -8.84
C ARG A 213 -13.25 9.17 -7.73
N VAL A 214 -11.98 9.36 -7.38
CA VAL A 214 -11.56 10.40 -6.41
C VAL A 214 -11.86 11.80 -6.96
N ALA A 215 -11.62 12.05 -8.24
CA ALA A 215 -11.92 13.31 -8.91
C ALA A 215 -13.43 13.61 -8.89
N GLY A 216 -14.27 12.61 -9.21
CA GLY A 216 -15.72 12.72 -9.10
C GLY A 216 -16.20 12.99 -7.67
N PHE A 217 -15.57 12.35 -6.68
CA PHE A 217 -15.80 12.65 -5.26
C PHE A 217 -15.44 14.10 -4.92
N VAL A 218 -14.27 14.59 -5.33
CA VAL A 218 -13.83 15.97 -5.05
C VAL A 218 -14.74 16.99 -5.73
N ASP A 219 -15.17 16.74 -6.96
CA ASP A 219 -16.09 17.63 -7.67
C ASP A 219 -17.45 17.73 -6.99
N ASP A 220 -18.06 16.60 -6.63
CA ASP A 220 -19.33 16.58 -5.89
C ASP A 220 -19.15 17.21 -4.50
N LEU A 221 -17.98 17.06 -3.87
CA LEU A 221 -17.67 17.67 -2.59
C LEU A 221 -17.59 19.21 -2.70
N LEU A 222 -16.91 19.73 -3.72
CA LEU A 222 -16.82 21.16 -4.00
C LEU A 222 -18.21 21.76 -4.26
N GLU A 223 -18.99 21.12 -5.13
CA GLU A 223 -20.33 21.57 -5.52
C GLU A 223 -21.33 21.50 -4.36
N ARG A 224 -21.50 20.32 -3.76
CA ARG A 224 -22.59 20.07 -2.81
C ARG A 224 -22.28 20.51 -1.38
N LEU A 225 -21.02 20.37 -0.93
CA LEU A 225 -20.66 20.72 0.45
C LEU A 225 -20.15 22.16 0.59
N TYR A 226 -19.33 22.60 -0.37
CA TYR A 226 -18.65 23.89 -0.32
C TYR A 226 -19.29 24.97 -1.21
N GLY A 227 -20.21 24.62 -2.11
CA GLY A 227 -20.86 25.58 -3.01
C GLY A 227 -19.92 26.19 -4.04
N LEU A 228 -18.87 25.46 -4.42
CA LEU A 228 -17.87 25.85 -5.41
C LEU A 228 -18.09 25.14 -6.74
N GLY A 229 -17.50 25.65 -7.82
CA GLY A 229 -17.52 24.96 -9.11
C GLY A 229 -16.74 23.64 -9.08
N ARG A 230 -17.11 22.71 -9.96
CA ARG A 230 -16.34 21.48 -10.23
C ARG A 230 -14.95 21.84 -10.75
N PHE A 231 -13.93 21.05 -10.39
CA PHE A 231 -12.54 21.31 -10.74
C PHE A 231 -12.01 20.34 -11.79
N TYR A 232 -12.24 19.03 -11.64
CA TYR A 232 -11.65 18.03 -12.52
C TYR A 232 -12.52 17.74 -13.75
N GLY A 233 -13.81 17.46 -13.55
CA GLY A 233 -14.71 17.03 -14.62
C GLY A 233 -14.30 15.73 -15.30
N ALA A 234 -13.41 14.94 -14.68
CA ALA A 234 -12.79 13.76 -15.27
C ALA A 234 -13.79 12.60 -15.41
N LYS A 235 -13.84 12.00 -16.60
CA LYS A 235 -14.65 10.81 -16.93
C LYS A 235 -13.79 9.61 -17.28
N SER A 236 -12.57 9.83 -17.76
CA SER A 236 -11.60 8.78 -18.02
C SER A 236 -10.22 9.13 -17.45
N PRO A 237 -9.31 8.15 -17.30
CA PRO A 237 -7.95 8.42 -16.82
C PRO A 237 -7.22 9.49 -17.64
N GLU A 238 -7.47 9.54 -18.95
CA GLU A 238 -6.84 10.49 -19.87
C GLU A 238 -7.17 11.96 -19.53
N ASP A 239 -8.32 12.22 -18.90
CA ASP A 239 -8.68 13.56 -18.40
C ASP A 239 -7.78 14.00 -17.22
N LEU A 240 -7.09 13.07 -16.56
CA LEU A 240 -6.18 13.37 -15.45
C LEU A 240 -4.76 13.74 -15.92
N LEU A 241 -4.47 13.68 -17.23
CA LEU A 241 -3.17 14.06 -17.78
C LEU A 241 -2.89 15.55 -17.53
N GLY A 242 -1.75 15.83 -16.90
CA GLY A 242 -1.34 17.18 -16.50
C GLY A 242 -1.85 17.61 -15.12
N HIS A 243 -2.77 16.87 -14.50
CA HIS A 243 -3.17 17.14 -13.12
C HIS A 243 -2.07 16.76 -12.12
N LEU A 244 -2.05 17.52 -11.03
CA LEU A 244 -1.04 17.38 -9.98
C LEU A 244 -1.48 16.38 -8.92
N VAL A 245 -0.51 15.60 -8.46
CA VAL A 245 -0.64 14.65 -7.37
C VAL A 245 0.43 14.88 -6.32
N VAL A 246 0.12 14.52 -5.09
CA VAL A 246 1.10 14.36 -4.02
C VAL A 246 1.54 12.91 -4.01
N THR A 247 2.84 12.69 -4.16
CA THR A 247 3.46 11.38 -4.02
C THR A 247 4.08 11.28 -2.63
N LEU A 248 3.83 10.18 -1.92
CA LEU A 248 4.25 10.03 -0.53
C LEU A 248 4.70 8.60 -0.26
N ALA A 249 5.93 8.45 0.23
CA ALA A 249 6.51 7.17 0.60
C ALA A 249 6.08 6.73 2.02
N PRO A 250 5.97 5.43 2.28
CA PRO A 250 5.83 4.88 3.62
C PRO A 250 6.97 5.33 4.53
N HIS A 251 6.66 5.50 5.81
CA HIS A 251 7.56 5.96 6.86
C HIS A 251 8.15 7.35 6.61
N THR A 252 7.47 8.20 5.82
CA THR A 252 7.85 9.59 5.57
C THR A 252 6.70 10.54 5.86
N SER A 253 7.00 11.85 5.94
CA SER A 253 5.98 12.89 6.14
C SER A 253 6.10 14.09 5.19
N GLY A 254 7.06 14.04 4.27
CA GLY A 254 7.20 14.98 3.18
C GLY A 254 6.58 14.39 1.91
N GLY A 255 5.46 14.96 1.48
CA GLY A 255 4.92 14.66 0.16
C GLY A 255 5.72 15.42 -0.90
N VAL A 256 5.92 14.82 -2.07
CA VAL A 256 6.55 15.49 -3.21
C VAL A 256 5.51 15.66 -4.31
N LEU A 257 5.38 16.89 -4.80
CA LEU A 257 4.47 17.23 -5.88
C LEU A 257 4.93 16.55 -7.17
N ALA A 258 4.00 15.92 -7.87
CA ALA A 258 4.26 15.33 -9.18
C ALA A 258 3.08 15.59 -10.13
N ARG A 259 3.30 15.35 -11.42
CA ARG A 259 2.30 15.52 -12.47
C ARG A 259 2.13 14.23 -13.26
N ILE A 260 0.87 13.83 -13.48
CA ILE A 260 0.58 12.63 -14.28
C ILE A 260 0.79 12.96 -15.76
N VAL A 261 1.63 12.21 -16.45
CA VAL A 261 1.90 12.41 -17.89
C VAL A 261 1.56 11.23 -18.77
N GLY A 262 1.22 10.08 -18.18
CA GLY A 262 0.80 8.91 -18.94
C GLY A 262 0.37 7.76 -18.04
N PHE A 263 -0.11 6.69 -18.68
CA PHE A 263 -0.58 5.49 -18.02
C PHE A 263 0.09 4.25 -18.60
N THR A 264 0.40 3.28 -17.74
CA THR A 264 0.97 1.99 -18.13
C THR A 264 0.07 0.83 -17.72
N ASN A 265 0.17 -0.29 -18.43
CA ASN A 265 -0.50 -1.54 -18.04
C ASN A 265 0.25 -2.29 -16.93
N ALA A 266 1.50 -1.92 -16.63
CA ALA A 266 2.23 -2.46 -15.50
C ALA A 266 1.59 -2.04 -14.16
N ASN A 267 1.61 -2.93 -13.18
CA ASN A 267 1.17 -2.65 -11.81
C ASN A 267 2.24 -1.87 -11.01
N ALA A 268 2.69 -0.74 -11.57
CA ALA A 268 3.76 0.07 -11.01
C ALA A 268 3.56 1.57 -11.30
N CYS A 269 4.31 2.39 -10.57
CA CYS A 269 4.46 3.82 -10.78
C CYS A 269 5.88 4.10 -11.25
N PHE A 270 6.02 4.54 -12.50
CA PHE A 270 7.30 4.95 -13.06
C PHE A 270 7.55 6.43 -12.78
N ALA A 271 8.73 6.74 -12.27
CA ALA A 271 9.12 8.08 -11.87
C ALA A 271 10.59 8.33 -12.15
N HIS A 272 10.95 9.59 -12.36
CA HIS A 272 12.35 10.00 -12.42
C HIS A 272 13.07 9.62 -11.11
N PRO A 273 14.32 9.11 -11.15
CA PRO A 273 15.07 8.74 -9.94
C PRO A 273 15.14 9.85 -8.89
N TYR A 274 15.16 11.11 -9.31
CA TYR A 274 15.11 12.26 -8.39
C TYR A 274 13.82 12.33 -7.59
N LEU A 275 12.68 12.05 -8.21
CA LEU A 275 11.40 12.04 -7.51
C LEU A 275 11.35 10.91 -6.48
N ILE A 276 11.91 9.75 -6.81
CA ILE A 276 12.02 8.61 -5.89
C ILE A 276 12.90 9.01 -4.70
N ALA A 277 14.12 9.48 -4.98
CA ALA A 277 15.11 9.90 -3.97
C ALA A 277 14.65 11.08 -3.09
N ALA A 278 13.82 11.98 -3.63
CA ALA A 278 13.23 13.10 -2.89
C ALA A 278 12.19 12.63 -1.86
N ARG A 279 11.50 11.51 -2.12
CA ARG A 279 10.57 10.90 -1.17
C ARG A 279 11.30 10.01 -0.17
N ARG A 280 12.14 9.11 -0.67
CA ARG A 280 12.77 8.04 0.11
C ARG A 280 14.08 7.61 -0.54
N ARG A 281 15.01 7.13 0.27
CA ARG A 281 16.41 6.91 -0.11
C ARG A 281 16.61 5.92 -1.26
N ASN A 282 15.90 4.79 -1.21
CA ASN A 282 16.15 3.65 -2.08
C ASN A 282 15.08 3.47 -3.14
N CYS A 283 15.49 2.91 -4.28
CA CYS A 283 14.59 2.39 -5.31
C CYS A 283 14.63 0.85 -5.36
N ASP A 284 14.33 0.20 -4.24
CA ASP A 284 14.48 -1.25 -4.02
C ASP A 284 13.15 -2.04 -4.06
N GLY A 285 12.16 -1.56 -4.82
CA GLY A 285 10.83 -2.16 -4.94
C GLY A 285 9.89 -1.78 -3.79
N ASP A 286 10.13 -0.60 -3.21
CA ASP A 286 9.23 0.03 -2.25
C ASP A 286 7.89 0.40 -2.90
N GLU A 287 6.90 0.67 -2.05
CA GLU A 287 5.59 1.15 -2.51
C GLU A 287 5.49 2.64 -2.25
N ASP A 288 4.98 3.40 -3.21
CA ASP A 288 4.65 4.81 -3.04
C ASP A 288 3.14 5.01 -3.15
N SER A 289 2.64 5.97 -2.38
CA SER A 289 1.23 6.37 -2.44
C SER A 289 1.05 7.62 -3.29
N VAL A 290 0.00 7.62 -4.13
CA VAL A 290 -0.42 8.75 -4.96
C VAL A 290 -1.76 9.28 -4.45
N ILE A 291 -1.84 10.61 -4.31
CA ILE A 291 -2.99 11.35 -3.79
C ILE A 291 -3.26 12.51 -4.75
N LEU A 292 -4.50 12.72 -5.21
CA LEU A 292 -4.83 13.95 -5.97
C LEU A 292 -4.53 15.18 -5.12
N LEU A 293 -3.88 16.20 -5.69
CA LEU A 293 -3.47 17.37 -4.92
C LEU A 293 -4.66 18.05 -4.22
N LEU A 294 -5.77 18.25 -4.93
CA LEU A 294 -6.94 18.91 -4.36
C LEU A 294 -7.65 18.07 -3.29
N ASP A 295 -7.65 16.73 -3.43
CA ASP A 295 -8.13 15.83 -2.36
C ASP A 295 -7.29 16.03 -1.10
N CYS A 296 -5.96 16.04 -1.24
CA CYS A 296 -5.05 16.30 -0.14
C CYS A 296 -5.35 17.63 0.53
N LEU A 297 -5.48 18.73 -0.22
CA LEU A 297 -5.69 20.07 0.34
C LEU A 297 -7.03 20.23 1.06
N VAL A 298 -8.10 19.62 0.56
CA VAL A 298 -9.47 19.82 1.07
C VAL A 298 -9.83 18.84 2.19
N ASN A 299 -9.22 17.66 2.20
CA ASN A 299 -9.59 16.58 3.12
C ASN A 299 -8.56 16.27 4.20
N PHE A 300 -7.28 16.62 4.02
CA PHE A 300 -6.27 16.42 5.04
C PHE A 300 -6.52 17.31 6.27
N SER A 301 -6.35 16.73 7.47
CA SER A 301 -6.24 17.53 8.69
C SER A 301 -5.36 16.87 9.74
N ARG A 302 -4.49 17.66 10.38
CA ARG A 302 -3.72 17.23 11.55
C ARG A 302 -4.62 16.80 12.72
N ALA A 303 -5.87 17.25 12.76
CA ALA A 303 -6.83 16.86 13.80
C ALA A 303 -7.31 15.41 13.67
N PHE A 304 -7.07 14.74 12.54
CA PHE A 304 -7.37 13.33 12.33
C PHE A 304 -6.19 12.41 12.67
N LEU A 305 -4.98 12.96 12.77
CA LEU A 305 -3.78 12.16 12.99
C LEU A 305 -3.78 11.50 14.38
N PRO A 306 -3.30 10.25 14.49
CA PRO A 306 -3.22 9.54 15.75
C PRO A 306 -2.30 10.24 16.77
N ASP A 307 -2.66 10.21 18.05
CA ASP A 307 -1.89 10.81 19.15
C ASP A 307 -0.72 9.93 19.65
N LYS A 308 -0.54 8.73 19.08
CA LYS A 308 0.51 7.78 19.47
C LYS A 308 1.84 8.09 18.76
N ARG A 309 2.97 7.72 19.38
CA ARG A 309 4.30 7.79 18.75
C ARG A 309 4.28 7.09 17.39
N GLY A 310 4.79 7.77 16.35
CA GLY A 310 4.76 7.30 14.97
C GLY A 310 3.44 7.58 14.21
N GLY A 311 2.41 8.14 14.87
CA GLY A 311 1.12 8.45 14.25
C GLY A 311 1.20 9.49 13.12
N LEU A 312 2.18 10.40 13.23
CA LEU A 312 2.46 11.46 12.25
C LEU A 312 3.19 10.98 10.99
N MET A 313 3.78 9.78 11.03
CA MET A 313 4.42 9.17 9.86
C MET A 313 3.33 8.72 8.88
N ASP A 314 3.66 8.69 7.59
CA ASP A 314 2.73 8.45 6.48
C ASP A 314 1.65 9.52 6.35
N ALA A 315 1.91 10.77 6.69
CA ALA A 315 0.99 11.88 6.48
C ALA A 315 1.71 13.01 5.72
N PRO A 316 1.09 13.62 4.70
CA PRO A 316 1.71 14.71 3.94
C PRO A 316 1.71 16.00 4.78
N LEU A 317 2.62 16.08 5.76
CA LEU A 317 2.75 17.22 6.68
C LEU A 317 3.40 18.43 6.03
N VAL A 318 4.27 18.18 5.06
CA VAL A 318 5.00 19.15 4.25
C VAL A 318 4.87 18.71 2.79
N LEU A 319 4.78 19.68 1.88
CA LEU A 319 4.72 19.44 0.44
C LEU A 319 5.92 20.12 -0.23
N THR A 320 6.80 19.31 -0.81
CA THR A 320 7.90 19.78 -1.65
C THR A 320 7.36 20.05 -3.06
N SER A 321 7.40 21.30 -3.48
CA SER A 321 6.89 21.74 -4.79
C SER A 321 7.91 21.61 -5.92
N ARG A 322 9.20 21.70 -5.60
CA ARG A 322 10.32 21.63 -6.54
C ARG A 322 11.41 20.73 -5.98
N ILE A 323 11.96 19.86 -6.82
CA ILE A 323 13.08 19.01 -6.42
C ILE A 323 14.40 19.73 -6.70
N ASP A 324 15.25 19.83 -5.69
CA ASP A 324 16.65 20.19 -5.83
C ASP A 324 17.52 18.92 -5.75
N PRO A 325 18.25 18.54 -6.82
CA PRO A 325 19.15 17.39 -6.81
C PRO A 325 20.23 17.45 -5.72
N ASN A 326 20.54 18.62 -5.16
CA ASN A 326 21.46 18.73 -4.02
C ASN A 326 20.86 18.18 -2.72
N GLU A 327 19.54 18.24 -2.55
CA GLU A 327 18.85 17.94 -1.31
C GLU A 327 18.29 16.50 -1.25
N ILE A 328 18.30 15.79 -2.38
CA ILE A 328 17.84 14.39 -2.46
C ILE A 328 18.91 13.40 -1.97
N ASP A 329 18.50 12.15 -1.80
CA ASP A 329 19.41 11.10 -1.36
C ASP A 329 20.54 10.80 -2.37
N LYS A 330 21.69 10.39 -1.83
CA LYS A 330 22.93 10.12 -2.58
C LYS A 330 22.82 8.92 -3.52
N GLU A 331 21.86 8.01 -3.32
CA GLU A 331 21.67 6.89 -4.24
C GLU A 331 21.42 7.39 -5.68
N ALA A 332 20.60 8.42 -5.85
CA ALA A 332 20.36 9.05 -7.15
C ALA A 332 21.59 9.80 -7.70
N HIS A 333 22.54 10.19 -6.84
CA HIS A 333 23.77 10.86 -7.26
C HIS A 333 24.75 9.92 -7.98
N ASN A 334 24.61 8.61 -7.73
CA ASN A 334 25.47 7.58 -8.32
C ASN A 334 24.91 7.00 -9.63
N LEU A 335 23.86 7.60 -10.19
CA LEU A 335 23.29 7.15 -11.45
C LEU A 335 24.22 7.54 -12.62
N ASP A 336 24.59 6.56 -13.42
CA ASP A 336 25.33 6.74 -14.67
C ASP A 336 24.39 7.27 -15.76
N VAL A 337 24.80 8.33 -16.44
CA VAL A 337 23.95 9.07 -17.40
C VAL A 337 24.56 9.10 -18.82
N MET A 338 25.41 8.12 -19.12
CA MET A 338 26.08 7.95 -20.41
C MET A 338 25.28 7.07 -21.37
N SER A 339 25.39 7.33 -22.68
CA SER A 339 24.78 6.49 -23.71
C SER A 339 25.54 5.19 -23.98
N ALA A 340 26.83 5.14 -23.63
CA ALA A 340 27.68 3.96 -23.75
C ALA A 340 28.83 4.07 -22.76
N TYR A 341 29.26 2.95 -22.18
CA TYR A 341 30.41 2.94 -21.28
C TYR A 341 31.74 2.96 -22.05
N PRO A 342 32.80 3.59 -21.52
CA PRO A 342 34.11 3.59 -22.15
C PRO A 342 34.77 2.21 -22.08
N THR A 343 35.66 1.90 -23.04
CA THR A 343 36.40 0.63 -23.07
C THR A 343 37.19 0.37 -21.79
N SER A 344 37.70 1.43 -21.17
CA SER A 344 38.44 1.39 -19.90
C SER A 344 37.63 0.77 -18.74
N LEU A 345 36.30 0.91 -18.73
CA LEU A 345 35.46 0.25 -17.72
C LEU A 345 35.52 -1.27 -17.86
N TYR A 346 35.43 -1.78 -19.08
CA TYR A 346 35.46 -3.21 -19.36
C TYR A 346 36.84 -3.80 -19.07
N GLU A 347 37.91 -3.09 -19.44
CA GLU A 347 39.29 -3.49 -19.11
C GLU A 347 39.53 -3.48 -17.59
N ALA A 348 39.05 -2.45 -16.87
CA ALA A 348 39.13 -2.37 -15.42
C ALA A 348 38.35 -3.51 -14.72
N ALA A 349 37.19 -3.90 -15.28
CA ALA A 349 36.42 -5.02 -14.76
C ALA A 349 37.15 -6.37 -14.91
N GLU A 350 37.89 -6.59 -16.01
CA GLU A 350 38.68 -7.82 -16.23
C GLU A 350 39.79 -8.03 -15.18
N ARG A 351 40.32 -6.93 -14.64
CA ARG A 351 41.33 -6.92 -13.56
C ARG A 351 40.72 -6.78 -12.16
N PHE A 352 39.39 -6.82 -12.02
CA PHE A 352 38.68 -6.64 -10.74
C PHE A 352 39.07 -5.35 -10.02
N ALA A 353 39.29 -4.27 -10.78
CA ALA A 353 39.63 -2.96 -10.22
C ALA A 353 38.51 -2.41 -9.33
N HIS A 354 38.87 -1.59 -8.35
CA HIS A 354 37.89 -0.95 -7.48
C HIS A 354 37.10 0.12 -8.28
N PRO A 355 35.76 0.27 -8.12
CA PRO A 355 34.98 1.22 -8.91
C PRO A 355 35.48 2.68 -8.87
N LYS A 356 36.04 3.11 -7.73
CA LYS A 356 36.69 4.43 -7.57
C LYS A 356 37.85 4.71 -8.54
N GLU A 357 38.52 3.67 -9.06
CA GLU A 357 39.59 3.85 -10.06
C GLU A 357 39.03 4.36 -11.40
N ILE A 358 37.81 3.93 -11.77
CA ILE A 358 37.18 4.27 -13.05
C ILE A 358 36.15 5.41 -12.91
N GLU A 359 35.61 5.64 -11.71
CA GLU A 359 34.63 6.68 -11.40
C GLU A 359 34.93 8.05 -12.05
N PRO A 360 36.18 8.57 -12.12
CA PRO A 360 36.46 9.83 -12.79
C PRO A 360 36.05 9.87 -14.28
N GLN A 361 36.07 8.72 -14.97
CA GLN A 361 35.73 8.59 -16.40
C GLN A 361 34.24 8.36 -16.66
N ILE A 362 33.45 8.07 -15.63
CA ILE A 362 32.01 7.81 -15.75
C ILE A 362 31.23 9.09 -15.46
N ASP A 363 30.34 9.50 -16.38
CA ASP A 363 29.46 10.64 -16.15
C ASP A 363 28.29 10.22 -15.26
N THR A 364 28.32 10.73 -14.03
CA THR A 364 27.34 10.45 -12.98
C THR A 364 26.52 11.70 -12.69
N VAL A 365 25.31 11.51 -12.16
CA VAL A 365 24.47 12.63 -11.68
C VAL A 365 25.25 13.58 -10.77
N SER A 366 26.04 13.05 -9.81
CA SER A 366 26.81 13.85 -8.86
C SER A 366 27.69 14.93 -9.52
N LYS A 367 28.22 14.64 -10.72
CA LYS A 367 29.09 15.57 -11.48
C LYS A 367 28.30 16.66 -12.21
N ARG A 368 27.00 16.46 -12.42
CA ARG A 368 26.11 17.40 -13.11
C ARG A 368 25.38 18.35 -12.17
N ILE A 369 25.31 18.04 -10.87
CA ILE A 369 24.65 18.87 -9.87
C ILE A 369 25.28 20.27 -9.83
N GLY A 370 24.42 21.31 -9.80
CA GLY A 370 24.85 22.71 -9.86
C GLY A 370 25.14 23.24 -11.27
N SER A 371 25.07 22.38 -12.30
CA SER A 371 25.15 22.77 -13.71
C SER A 371 23.76 22.90 -14.35
N VAL A 372 23.73 23.37 -15.61
CA VAL A 372 22.50 23.43 -16.42
C VAL A 372 21.96 22.02 -16.74
N LEU A 373 22.83 21.01 -16.77
CA LEU A 373 22.50 19.61 -17.07
C LEU A 373 22.00 18.81 -15.86
N GLN A 374 21.77 19.47 -14.72
CA GLN A 374 21.33 18.77 -13.51
C GLN A 374 19.91 18.20 -13.63
N TYR A 375 19.10 18.61 -14.60
CA TYR A 375 17.72 18.14 -14.78
C TYR A 375 17.44 17.50 -16.14
N GLU A 376 18.40 17.57 -17.08
CA GLU A 376 18.20 17.20 -18.49
C GLU A 376 19.50 16.62 -19.07
N GLY A 377 19.39 15.97 -20.23
CA GLY A 377 20.50 15.38 -20.97
C GLY A 377 20.93 14.02 -20.44
N PHE A 378 20.03 13.30 -19.75
CA PHE A 378 20.29 11.94 -19.29
C PHE A 378 20.35 11.01 -20.49
N ALA A 379 21.15 9.96 -20.38
CA ALA A 379 21.18 8.91 -21.39
C ALA A 379 21.12 7.53 -20.72
N PHE A 380 20.99 6.51 -21.54
CA PHE A 380 20.92 5.11 -21.13
C PHE A 380 21.62 4.25 -22.18
N THR A 381 22.10 3.08 -21.77
CA THR A 381 22.94 2.22 -22.63
C THR A 381 22.16 1.18 -23.43
N HIS A 382 20.98 0.77 -22.98
CA HIS A 382 20.19 -0.29 -23.59
C HIS A 382 18.76 0.17 -23.87
N GLU A 383 18.30 -0.05 -25.09
CA GLU A 383 16.92 0.24 -25.49
C GLU A 383 15.98 -0.90 -25.12
N THR A 384 14.75 -0.53 -24.78
CA THR A 384 13.61 -1.43 -24.56
C THR A 384 12.55 -1.16 -25.61
N THR A 385 11.75 -2.18 -25.96
CA THR A 385 10.60 -1.98 -26.86
C THR A 385 9.42 -1.36 -26.12
N ASP A 386 9.17 -1.82 -24.88
CA ASP A 386 8.11 -1.29 -24.01
C ASP A 386 8.54 -1.42 -22.54
N VAL A 387 8.35 -0.36 -21.75
CA VAL A 387 8.59 -0.34 -20.28
C VAL A 387 7.76 -1.39 -19.52
N ALA A 388 6.63 -1.81 -20.07
CA ALA A 388 5.75 -2.84 -19.53
C ALA A 388 5.84 -4.17 -20.30
N GLN A 389 6.90 -4.37 -21.09
CA GLN A 389 7.12 -5.61 -21.82
C GLN A 389 7.33 -6.78 -20.85
N GLY A 390 6.37 -7.69 -20.78
CA GLY A 390 6.47 -8.93 -20.01
C GLY A 390 5.18 -9.29 -19.29
N PRO A 391 5.22 -10.30 -18.39
CA PRO A 391 4.08 -10.65 -17.55
C PRO A 391 3.72 -9.47 -16.63
N LEU A 392 2.49 -8.96 -16.76
CA LEU A 392 2.01 -7.79 -16.01
C LEU A 392 1.67 -8.09 -14.54
N ALA A 393 1.50 -9.36 -14.21
CA ALA A 393 1.19 -9.82 -12.86
C ALA A 393 2.02 -11.06 -12.51
N SER A 394 2.49 -11.10 -11.26
CA SER A 394 3.20 -12.24 -10.72
C SER A 394 2.26 -13.41 -10.47
N ALA A 395 2.68 -14.60 -10.91
CA ALA A 395 1.99 -15.86 -10.59
C ALA A 395 1.93 -16.14 -9.07
N TYR A 396 2.71 -15.42 -8.25
CA TYR A 396 2.64 -15.51 -6.79
C TYR A 396 1.31 -15.00 -6.21
N GLY A 397 0.62 -14.09 -6.91
CA GLY A 397 -0.67 -13.55 -6.47
C GLY A 397 -1.80 -14.58 -6.42
N GLU A 398 -1.66 -15.68 -7.16
CA GLU A 398 -2.72 -16.65 -7.41
C GLU A 398 -2.44 -18.00 -6.72
N GLY A 399 -3.51 -18.74 -6.42
CA GLY A 399 -3.45 -20.12 -5.91
C GLY A 399 -3.29 -20.26 -4.39
N SER A 400 -3.49 -21.49 -3.92
CA SER A 400 -3.33 -21.86 -2.51
C SER A 400 -1.85 -21.88 -2.09
N MET A 401 -1.57 -21.87 -0.78
CA MET A 401 -0.19 -21.95 -0.28
C MET A 401 0.52 -23.24 -0.74
N ALA A 402 -0.21 -24.37 -0.78
CA ALA A 402 0.33 -25.64 -1.25
C ALA A 402 0.73 -25.57 -2.72
N GLU A 403 -0.13 -25.02 -3.58
CA GLU A 403 0.17 -24.80 -5.01
C GLU A 403 1.37 -23.88 -5.20
N LYS A 404 1.51 -22.82 -4.40
CA LYS A 404 2.65 -21.90 -4.48
C LYS A 404 3.97 -22.61 -4.19
N ILE A 405 3.98 -23.49 -3.20
CA ILE A 405 5.17 -24.28 -2.85
C ILE A 405 5.48 -25.29 -3.96
N ASP A 406 4.46 -25.97 -4.49
CA ASP A 406 4.64 -26.94 -5.57
C ASP A 406 5.21 -26.25 -6.83
N LYS A 407 4.68 -25.08 -7.21
CA LYS A 407 5.22 -24.25 -8.31
C LYS A 407 6.66 -23.77 -8.03
N GLN A 408 6.97 -23.39 -6.79
CA GLN A 408 8.33 -22.97 -6.41
C GLN A 408 9.33 -24.13 -6.56
N LEU A 409 8.94 -25.35 -6.14
CA LEU A 409 9.78 -26.54 -6.25
C LEU A 409 9.90 -27.01 -7.71
N GLU A 410 8.83 -26.97 -8.49
CA GLU A 410 8.86 -27.23 -9.93
C GLU A 410 9.87 -26.31 -10.64
N LEU A 411 9.87 -25.02 -10.27
CA LEU A 411 10.83 -24.06 -10.80
C LEU A 411 12.27 -24.39 -10.35
N ALA A 412 12.47 -24.75 -9.08
CA ALA A 412 13.78 -25.16 -8.57
C ALA A 412 14.34 -26.38 -9.32
N LEU A 413 13.50 -27.36 -9.64
CA LEU A 413 13.88 -28.54 -10.43
C LEU A 413 14.26 -28.21 -11.89
N ARG A 414 13.72 -27.12 -12.44
CA ARG A 414 14.02 -26.68 -13.82
C ARG A 414 15.28 -25.81 -13.93
N ILE A 415 15.64 -25.08 -12.87
CA ILE A 415 16.74 -24.11 -12.91
C ILE A 415 18.04 -24.78 -12.49
N ARG A 416 18.98 -24.91 -13.44
CA ARG A 416 20.33 -25.48 -13.19
C ARG A 416 21.12 -24.80 -12.07
N ALA A 417 20.89 -23.51 -11.84
CA ALA A 417 21.60 -22.73 -10.82
C ALA A 417 21.04 -22.90 -9.40
N VAL A 418 19.93 -23.63 -9.23
CA VAL A 418 19.24 -23.78 -7.96
C VAL A 418 19.36 -25.22 -7.49
N ASP A 419 19.78 -25.43 -6.26
CA ASP A 419 19.75 -26.74 -5.60
C ASP A 419 18.37 -26.95 -4.94
N PRO A 420 17.54 -27.87 -5.44
CA PRO A 420 16.22 -28.10 -4.88
C PRO A 420 16.26 -28.62 -3.43
N ASN A 421 17.28 -29.40 -3.05
CA ASN A 421 17.40 -29.93 -1.70
C ASN A 421 17.69 -28.82 -0.69
N ASP A 422 18.58 -27.88 -1.03
CA ASP A 422 18.85 -26.68 -0.21
C ASP A 422 17.62 -25.78 -0.11
N VAL A 423 16.88 -25.58 -1.21
CA VAL A 423 15.63 -24.80 -1.20
C VAL A 423 14.63 -25.39 -0.22
N VAL A 424 14.38 -26.69 -0.29
CA VAL A 424 13.48 -27.40 0.63
C VAL A 424 13.94 -27.23 2.08
N ALA A 425 15.22 -27.50 2.35
CA ALA A 425 15.77 -27.39 3.70
C ALA A 425 15.56 -25.99 4.27
N ARG A 426 15.83 -24.94 3.49
CA ARG A 426 15.62 -23.54 3.91
C ARG A 426 14.16 -23.20 4.14
N ILE A 427 13.24 -23.65 3.27
CA ILE A 427 11.80 -23.42 3.45
C ILE A 427 11.34 -24.04 4.78
N VAL A 428 11.68 -25.29 5.04
CA VAL A 428 11.28 -25.99 6.27
C VAL A 428 11.88 -25.30 7.50
N VAL A 429 13.18 -25.02 7.49
CA VAL A 429 13.90 -24.46 8.65
C VAL A 429 13.49 -23.01 8.96
N HIS A 430 13.35 -22.16 7.95
CA HIS A 430 13.12 -20.73 8.16
C HIS A 430 11.66 -20.31 8.09
N HIS A 431 10.78 -21.12 7.50
CA HIS A 431 9.36 -20.77 7.35
C HIS A 431 8.43 -21.73 8.10
N PHE A 432 8.46 -23.03 7.81
CA PHE A 432 7.46 -23.96 8.36
C PHE A 432 7.69 -24.30 9.83
N LEU A 433 8.90 -24.73 10.22
CA LEU A 433 9.17 -25.10 11.61
C LEU A 433 8.95 -23.93 12.59
N PRO A 434 9.41 -22.68 12.30
CA PRO A 434 9.13 -21.55 13.18
C PRO A 434 7.63 -21.28 13.34
N ASP A 435 6.84 -21.41 12.26
CA ASP A 435 5.39 -21.19 12.32
C ASP A 435 4.67 -22.31 13.08
N LEU A 436 5.02 -23.58 12.83
CA LEU A 436 4.45 -24.73 13.55
C LEU A 436 4.73 -24.64 15.07
N ILE A 437 6.00 -24.43 15.44
CA ILE A 437 6.40 -24.31 16.86
C ILE A 437 5.77 -23.07 17.49
N GLY A 438 5.74 -21.95 16.77
CA GLY A 438 5.15 -20.70 17.21
C GLY A 438 3.65 -20.84 17.50
N ASN A 439 2.91 -21.42 16.55
CA ASN A 439 1.47 -21.65 16.67
C ASN A 439 1.15 -22.69 17.75
N LEU A 440 1.94 -23.75 17.88
CA LEU A 440 1.79 -24.75 18.95
C LEU A 440 1.95 -24.10 20.33
N LYS A 441 3.01 -23.31 20.53
CA LYS A 441 3.24 -22.57 21.78
C LYS A 441 2.14 -21.54 22.05
N ALA A 442 1.71 -20.83 21.02
CA ALA A 442 0.62 -19.86 21.13
C ALA A 442 -0.69 -20.54 21.52
N PHE A 443 -1.01 -21.70 20.93
CA PHE A 443 -2.21 -22.47 21.23
C PHE A 443 -2.25 -22.90 22.70
N SER A 444 -1.16 -23.41 23.25
CA SER A 444 -1.10 -23.85 24.66
C SER A 444 -1.16 -22.71 25.68
N SER A 445 -0.84 -21.48 25.26
CA SER A 445 -0.81 -20.29 26.13
C SER A 445 -1.89 -19.25 25.81
N GLN A 446 -2.84 -19.61 24.93
CA GLN A 446 -3.79 -18.66 24.36
C GLN A 446 -4.81 -18.11 25.36
N GLN A 447 -5.39 -16.96 24.99
CA GLN A 447 -6.56 -16.40 25.65
C GLN A 447 -7.83 -16.82 24.91
N VAL A 448 -8.97 -16.73 25.59
CA VAL A 448 -10.29 -16.89 24.97
C VAL A 448 -10.95 -15.54 24.77
N ARG A 449 -11.61 -15.36 23.63
CA ARG A 449 -12.26 -14.10 23.25
C ARG A 449 -13.75 -14.30 23.10
N CYS A 450 -14.55 -13.36 23.57
CA CYS A 450 -15.98 -13.34 23.26
C CYS A 450 -16.22 -12.90 21.82
N THR A 451 -17.02 -13.66 21.06
CA THR A 451 -17.38 -13.33 19.68
C THR A 451 -18.26 -12.09 19.55
N LYS A 452 -19.02 -11.75 20.60
CA LYS A 452 -19.97 -10.63 20.60
C LYS A 452 -19.33 -9.31 21.04
N CYS A 453 -18.77 -9.24 22.25
CA CYS A 453 -18.19 -8.00 22.78
C CYS A 453 -16.68 -7.88 22.58
N GLY A 454 -15.99 -8.97 22.21
CA GLY A 454 -14.54 -8.97 22.03
C GLY A 454 -13.71 -9.04 23.31
N GLU A 455 -14.34 -9.12 24.49
CA GLU A 455 -13.66 -9.24 25.78
C GLU A 455 -12.75 -10.48 25.81
N LYS A 456 -11.57 -10.35 26.41
CA LYS A 456 -10.54 -11.40 26.44
C LYS A 456 -10.34 -11.92 27.86
N TYR A 457 -10.38 -13.23 28.01
CA TYR A 457 -10.13 -13.90 29.30
C TYR A 457 -8.89 -14.78 29.18
N ARG A 458 -8.06 -14.77 30.22
CA ARG A 458 -6.89 -15.67 30.32
C ARG A 458 -7.31 -17.14 30.38
N ARG A 459 -8.48 -17.45 30.93
CA ARG A 459 -9.04 -18.81 31.04
C ARG A 459 -10.53 -18.76 30.73
N ILE A 460 -11.09 -19.88 30.28
CA ILE A 460 -12.53 -20.02 30.09
C ILE A 460 -13.21 -19.89 31.47
N PRO A 461 -14.12 -18.91 31.66
CA PRO A 461 -14.94 -18.83 32.87
C PRO A 461 -15.71 -20.13 33.04
N LEU A 462 -15.84 -20.64 34.29
CA LEU A 462 -16.51 -21.92 34.57
C LEU A 462 -17.95 -22.00 34.03
N ARG A 463 -18.62 -20.87 33.85
CA ARG A 463 -19.96 -20.78 33.24
C ARG A 463 -19.97 -21.07 31.73
N GLY A 464 -18.82 -21.17 31.07
CA GLY A 464 -18.69 -21.37 29.62
C GLY A 464 -19.12 -20.18 28.76
N LYS A 465 -19.55 -19.07 29.37
CA LYS A 465 -20.06 -17.87 28.69
C LYS A 465 -19.26 -16.64 29.12
N CYS A 466 -19.26 -15.62 28.26
CA CYS A 466 -18.67 -14.32 28.58
C CYS A 466 -19.34 -13.69 29.80
N LEU A 467 -18.54 -13.22 30.76
CA LEU A 467 -19.04 -12.60 32.00
C LEU A 467 -19.67 -11.22 31.75
N ALA A 468 -19.27 -10.52 30.69
CA ALA A 468 -19.75 -9.18 30.39
C ALA A 468 -21.07 -9.16 29.61
N CYS A 469 -21.24 -10.06 28.62
CA CYS A 469 -22.39 -10.00 27.71
C CYS A 469 -23.12 -11.33 27.50
N GLY A 470 -22.72 -12.41 28.20
CA GLY A 470 -23.31 -13.74 28.07
C GLY A 470 -23.09 -14.44 26.73
N GLY A 471 -22.24 -13.88 25.85
CA GLY A 471 -21.95 -14.43 24.53
C GLY A 471 -20.99 -15.62 24.56
N ASN A 472 -20.88 -16.31 23.42
CA ASN A 472 -19.99 -17.45 23.25
C ASN A 472 -18.52 -17.01 23.28
N LEU A 473 -17.68 -17.89 23.81
CA LEU A 473 -16.24 -17.74 23.87
C LEU A 473 -15.61 -18.63 22.80
N THR A 474 -14.65 -18.08 22.07
CA THR A 474 -13.87 -18.82 21.08
C THR A 474 -12.39 -18.74 21.42
N LEU A 475 -11.65 -19.77 21.00
CA LEU A 475 -10.20 -19.78 21.02
C LEU A 475 -9.67 -18.71 20.06
N THR A 476 -8.49 -18.17 20.37
CA THR A 476 -7.83 -17.17 19.51
C THR A 476 -6.91 -17.81 18.48
N VAL A 477 -6.42 -19.02 18.77
CA VAL A 477 -5.66 -19.88 17.87
C VAL A 477 -6.41 -21.20 17.73
N HIS A 478 -6.71 -21.58 16.50
CA HIS A 478 -7.43 -22.82 16.19
C HIS A 478 -6.46 -23.95 15.85
N GLU A 479 -6.87 -25.20 16.09
CA GLU A 479 -6.08 -26.40 15.77
C GLU A 479 -5.62 -26.43 14.29
N SER A 480 -6.50 -26.06 13.36
CA SER A 480 -6.17 -25.98 11.93
C SER A 480 -5.01 -25.04 11.62
N SER A 481 -4.82 -24.00 12.43
CA SER A 481 -3.68 -23.08 12.28
C SER A 481 -2.38 -23.72 12.74
N VAL A 482 -2.43 -24.59 13.76
CA VAL A 482 -1.27 -25.35 14.25
C VAL A 482 -0.85 -26.44 13.25
N LYS A 483 -1.81 -27.10 12.60
CA LYS A 483 -1.56 -28.19 11.64
C LYS A 483 -1.24 -27.74 10.21
N LYS A 484 -1.40 -26.44 9.91
CA LYS A 484 -1.39 -25.88 8.53
C LYS A 484 -0.21 -26.31 7.65
N TYR A 485 1.00 -26.44 8.21
CA TYR A 485 2.22 -26.75 7.46
C TYR A 485 2.77 -28.16 7.70
N LEU A 486 2.14 -28.96 8.56
CA LEU A 486 2.71 -30.25 8.98
C LEU A 486 2.76 -31.24 7.81
N GLU A 487 1.61 -31.48 7.17
CA GLU A 487 1.50 -32.40 6.03
C GLU A 487 2.43 -32.01 4.87
N ILE A 488 2.51 -30.71 4.58
CA ILE A 488 3.36 -30.19 3.53
C ILE A 488 4.83 -30.42 3.86
N SER A 489 5.24 -30.18 5.12
CA SER A 489 6.62 -30.40 5.57
C SER A 489 7.01 -31.87 5.44
N LYS A 490 6.11 -32.79 5.83
CA LYS A 490 6.32 -34.24 5.69
C LYS A 490 6.51 -34.64 4.24
N ARG A 491 5.53 -34.29 3.38
CA ARG A 491 5.53 -34.62 1.94
C ARG A 491 6.84 -34.20 1.28
N ILE A 492 7.28 -32.96 1.49
CA ILE A 492 8.47 -32.42 0.84
C ILE A 492 9.76 -33.04 1.42
N SER A 493 9.81 -33.30 2.74
CA SER A 493 10.97 -33.94 3.37
C SER A 493 11.19 -35.41 2.98
N GLN A 494 10.13 -36.07 2.49
CA GLN A 494 10.18 -37.43 1.95
C GLN A 494 10.58 -37.43 0.47
N GLN A 495 10.13 -36.44 -0.30
CA GLN A 495 10.43 -36.33 -1.74
C GLN A 495 11.86 -35.85 -2.03
N PHE A 496 12.46 -35.07 -1.12
CA PHE A 496 13.78 -34.48 -1.30
C PHE A 496 14.77 -34.98 -0.25
N GLU A 497 16.05 -34.95 -0.60
CA GLU A 497 17.13 -35.36 0.29
C GLU A 497 17.44 -34.25 1.29
N VAL A 498 16.75 -34.30 2.44
CA VAL A 498 17.02 -33.43 3.59
C VAL A 498 17.80 -34.17 4.67
N SER A 499 18.49 -33.42 5.53
CA SER A 499 19.27 -34.00 6.63
C SER A 499 18.38 -34.81 7.60
N ASN A 500 18.93 -35.89 8.15
CA ASN A 500 18.23 -36.72 9.14
C ASN A 500 17.76 -35.92 10.36
N TYR A 501 18.56 -34.92 10.77
CA TYR A 501 18.18 -33.98 11.83
C TYR A 501 16.89 -33.23 11.52
N LEU A 502 16.71 -32.80 10.26
CA LEU A 502 15.51 -32.07 9.86
C LEU A 502 14.27 -32.99 9.87
N ARG A 503 14.41 -34.23 9.41
CA ARG A 503 13.33 -35.24 9.46
C ARG A 503 12.90 -35.50 10.90
N GLN A 504 13.85 -35.81 11.77
CA GLN A 504 13.59 -36.04 13.20
C GLN A 504 12.91 -34.84 13.87
N ARG A 505 13.26 -33.60 13.48
CA ARG A 505 12.58 -32.40 14.00
C ARG A 505 11.13 -32.28 13.56
N ILE A 506 10.81 -32.67 12.32
CA ILE A 506 9.41 -32.69 11.84
C ILE A 506 8.64 -33.75 12.62
N ASP A 507 9.19 -34.96 12.74
CA ASP A 507 8.56 -36.08 13.46
C ASP A 507 8.28 -35.72 14.93
N LEU A 508 9.24 -35.11 15.63
CA LEU A 508 9.04 -34.65 17.02
C LEU A 508 7.93 -33.60 17.16
N ILE A 509 7.75 -32.73 16.16
CA ILE A 509 6.68 -31.73 16.17
C ILE A 509 5.34 -32.38 15.86
N GLU A 510 5.30 -33.36 14.95
CA GLU A 510 4.12 -34.17 14.70
C GLU A 510 3.65 -34.87 15.97
N ASP A 511 4.55 -35.55 16.66
CA ASP A 511 4.24 -36.23 17.92
C ASP A 511 3.70 -35.26 18.96
N ALA A 512 4.32 -34.07 19.08
CA ALA A 512 3.86 -33.03 20.00
C ALA A 512 2.48 -32.48 19.65
N ILE A 513 2.17 -32.31 18.35
CA ILE A 513 0.86 -31.87 17.88
C ILE A 513 -0.19 -32.96 18.14
N THR A 514 0.11 -34.20 17.77
CA THR A 514 -0.79 -35.34 17.94
C THR A 514 -1.08 -35.57 19.42
N SER A 515 -0.07 -35.58 20.27
CA SER A 515 -0.24 -35.71 21.73
C SER A 515 -1.11 -34.60 22.34
N LEU A 516 -1.09 -33.39 21.79
CA LEU A 516 -1.87 -32.27 22.31
C LEU A 516 -3.36 -32.36 21.96
N PHE A 517 -3.69 -32.89 20.78
CA PHE A 517 -5.06 -32.90 20.25
C PHE A 517 -5.76 -34.25 20.34
N THR A 518 -5.00 -35.34 20.42
CA THR A 518 -5.56 -36.68 20.61
C THR A 518 -5.96 -36.84 22.07
N ASN A 519 -7.25 -37.06 22.31
CA ASN A 519 -7.80 -37.33 23.63
C ASN A 519 -8.00 -38.84 23.74
N ASP A 520 -7.27 -39.52 24.63
CA ASP A 520 -7.27 -40.99 24.78
C ASP A 520 -8.68 -41.59 25.04
N LYS A 521 -9.68 -40.77 25.34
CA LYS A 521 -11.07 -41.19 25.60
C LYS A 521 -11.99 -41.16 24.37
N THR A 522 -11.56 -40.57 23.26
CA THR A 522 -12.33 -40.45 22.02
C THR A 522 -11.39 -40.74 20.84
N GLN A 523 -11.25 -42.02 20.49
CA GLN A 523 -10.56 -42.43 19.27
C GLN A 523 -11.59 -42.72 18.17
N ASP A 524 -11.54 -41.95 17.08
CA ASP A 524 -12.19 -42.31 15.82
C ASP A 524 -11.26 -43.28 15.09
N LEU A 525 -11.33 -44.57 15.44
CA LEU A 525 -10.56 -45.61 14.77
C LEU A 525 -11.11 -45.82 13.34
N LYS A 526 -10.23 -45.77 12.34
CA LYS A 526 -10.59 -46.16 10.97
C LYS A 526 -10.47 -47.68 10.86
N LEU A 527 -11.26 -48.29 9.98
CA LEU A 527 -11.19 -49.74 9.75
C LEU A 527 -9.78 -50.19 9.32
N ASP A 528 -9.04 -49.33 8.61
CA ASP A 528 -7.67 -49.60 8.17
C ASP A 528 -6.65 -49.64 9.31
N ASP A 529 -6.98 -49.11 10.50
CA ASP A 529 -6.10 -49.17 11.68
C ASP A 529 -6.11 -50.56 12.35
N PHE A 530 -6.99 -51.46 11.90
CA PHE A 530 -7.16 -52.82 12.43
C PHE A 530 -6.55 -53.93 11.55
N PHE A 531 -6.10 -53.61 10.34
CA PHE A 531 -5.62 -54.60 9.36
C PHE A 531 -4.12 -54.49 9.06
#